data_AF-W9X1N1-F1
#
_entry.id   AF-W9X1N1-F1
#
_cell.length_a   1.000
_cell.length_b   1.000
_cell.length_c   1.000
_cell.angle_alpha   90.00
_cell.angle_beta   90.00
_cell.angle_gamma   90.00
#
_symmetry.space_group_name_H-M   'P 1'
#
loop_
_entity.id
_entity.type
_entity.pdbx_description
1 polymer ?
#
loop_
_entity_poly.entity_id
_entity_poly.type
_entity_poly.pdbx_seq_one_letter_code
_entity_poly.pdbx_strand_id
1 'polypeptide(L)'
;MECKELLELRMIQLEEKARFLEFQTSLVSQLRSERDALKSLKKAEHQRLLIEQTAKNERAAEDLEARQLEEEMKMEAEYDLEKRAVMLRLRHMEAYCQNPTPPATPVDLLGGRSSTDSVLPERKVTERDYHNLAQQYRERDIMDTLHSSKINVLRGKQKKAVERFLEKKEKELELMEREQKKELALIDRDFTGQETDLQLALDTKRARLESRWRTQALVARTKAETATGLKHAPLADVVAIDDAEASSRRV
;
A
#
# COMPACT_ATOMS: atom_id res chain seq x y z
N MET A 1 29.82 -7.16 -70.16
CA MET A 1 28.53 -6.54 -70.48
C MET A 1 27.52 -7.09 -69.49
N GLU A 2 27.34 -6.42 -68.35
CA GLU A 2 26.30 -6.81 -67.40
C GLU A 2 24.94 -6.64 -68.08
N CYS A 3 24.13 -7.69 -68.08
CA CYS A 3 22.84 -7.69 -68.75
C CYS A 3 21.91 -6.73 -67.99
N LYS A 4 21.43 -5.67 -68.63
CA LYS A 4 20.58 -4.63 -68.03
C LYS A 4 19.39 -5.21 -67.26
N GLU A 5 18.81 -6.28 -67.79
CA GLU A 5 17.70 -7.04 -67.18
C GLU A 5 18.07 -7.67 -65.81
N LEU A 6 19.30 -8.15 -65.64
CA LEU A 6 19.78 -8.72 -64.38
C LEU A 6 19.98 -7.63 -63.32
N LEU A 7 20.40 -6.43 -63.72
CA LEU A 7 20.54 -5.27 -62.85
C LEU A 7 19.19 -4.72 -62.40
N GLU A 8 18.22 -4.62 -63.32
CA GLU A 8 16.85 -4.22 -63.01
C GLU A 8 16.18 -5.20 -62.04
N LEU A 9 16.33 -6.51 -62.28
CA LEU A 9 15.85 -7.54 -61.34
C LEU A 9 16.48 -7.37 -59.96
N ARG A 10 17.80 -7.10 -59.90
CA ARG A 10 18.49 -6.90 -58.63
C ARG A 10 17.94 -5.70 -57.86
N MET A 11 17.69 -4.58 -58.53
CA MET A 11 17.09 -3.40 -57.89
C MET A 11 15.71 -3.71 -57.29
N ILE A 12 14.84 -4.37 -58.05
CA ILE A 12 13.51 -4.76 -57.58
C ILE A 12 13.58 -5.66 -56.34
N GLN A 13 14.50 -6.62 -56.32
CA GLN A 13 14.68 -7.52 -55.17
C GLN A 13 15.19 -6.78 -53.92
N LEU A 14 16.06 -5.78 -54.09
CA LEU A 14 16.54 -4.95 -52.99
C LEU A 14 15.43 -4.05 -52.42
N GLU A 15 14.60 -3.45 -53.28
CA GLU A 15 13.43 -2.68 -52.86
C GLU A 15 12.41 -3.56 -52.12
N GLU A 16 12.22 -4.80 -52.58
CA GLU A 16 11.36 -5.74 -51.88
C GLU A 16 11.94 -6.18 -50.52
N LYS A 17 13.26 -6.39 -50.42
CA LYS A 17 13.94 -6.62 -49.15
C LYS A 17 13.70 -5.46 -48.18
N ALA A 18 13.90 -4.21 -48.64
CA ALA A 18 13.70 -3.03 -47.81
C ALA A 18 12.27 -2.97 -47.26
N ARG A 19 11.25 -3.12 -48.13
CA ARG A 19 9.84 -3.16 -47.71
C ARG A 19 9.53 -4.28 -46.72
N PHE A 20 10.15 -5.46 -46.88
CA PHE A 20 9.97 -6.56 -45.94
C PHE A 20 10.54 -6.25 -44.55
N LEU A 21 11.74 -5.66 -44.49
CA LEU A 21 12.38 -5.28 -43.23
C LEU A 21 11.61 -4.16 -42.50
N GLU A 22 11.11 -3.17 -43.25
CA GLU A 22 10.24 -2.12 -42.70
C GLU A 22 8.95 -2.72 -42.13
N PHE A 23 8.31 -3.63 -42.87
CA PHE A 23 7.11 -4.34 -42.42
C PHE A 23 7.37 -5.15 -41.14
N GLN A 24 8.48 -5.90 -41.09
CA GLN A 24 8.89 -6.65 -39.90
C GLN A 24 9.08 -5.72 -38.69
N THR A 25 9.82 -4.63 -38.88
CA THR A 25 10.09 -3.64 -37.81
C THR A 25 8.80 -2.99 -37.32
N SER A 26 7.89 -2.66 -38.23
CA SER A 26 6.59 -2.09 -37.91
C SER A 26 5.73 -3.05 -37.09
N LEU A 27 5.67 -4.34 -37.44
CA LEU A 27 4.88 -5.32 -36.68
C LEU A 27 5.45 -5.57 -35.28
N VAL A 28 6.76 -5.72 -35.16
CA VAL A 28 7.41 -5.94 -33.86
C VAL A 28 7.25 -4.71 -32.97
N SER A 29 7.41 -3.51 -33.52
CA SER A 29 7.21 -2.27 -32.75
C SER A 29 5.75 -2.08 -32.32
N GLN A 30 4.79 -2.40 -33.19
CA GLN A 30 3.37 -2.38 -32.85
C GLN A 30 3.07 -3.30 -31.68
N LEU A 31 3.47 -4.58 -31.76
CA LEU A 31 3.23 -5.56 -30.69
C LEU A 31 3.83 -5.11 -29.35
N ARG A 32 5.04 -4.55 -29.37
CA ARG A 32 5.69 -4.00 -28.17
C ARG A 32 4.93 -2.80 -27.61
N SER A 33 4.47 -1.89 -28.46
CA SER A 33 3.69 -0.73 -28.03
C SER A 33 2.35 -1.13 -27.40
N GLU A 34 1.67 -2.14 -27.95
CA GLU A 34 0.44 -2.69 -27.38
C GLU A 34 0.68 -3.31 -26.01
N ARG A 35 1.75 -4.09 -25.86
CA ARG A 35 2.18 -4.64 -24.56
C ARG A 35 2.42 -3.53 -23.54
N ASP A 36 3.22 -2.54 -23.92
CA ASP A 36 3.64 -1.47 -23.01
C ASP A 36 2.45 -0.59 -22.62
N ALA A 37 1.54 -0.30 -23.55
CA ALA A 37 0.29 0.39 -23.28
C ALA A 37 -0.59 -0.38 -22.28
N LEU A 38 -0.77 -1.70 -22.48
CA LEU A 38 -1.55 -2.53 -21.58
C LEU A 38 -0.94 -2.61 -20.18
N LYS A 39 0.39 -2.79 -20.08
CA LYS A 39 1.10 -2.77 -18.79
C LYS A 39 0.98 -1.42 -18.09
N SER A 40 1.07 -0.32 -18.85
CA SER A 40 0.92 1.03 -18.32
C SER A 40 -0.48 1.25 -17.75
N LEU A 41 -1.52 0.85 -18.49
CA LEU A 41 -2.90 0.91 -18.03
C LEU A 41 -3.09 0.15 -16.70
N LYS A 42 -2.62 -1.11 -16.65
CA LYS A 42 -2.74 -1.94 -15.45
C LYS A 42 -1.97 -1.40 -14.26
N LYS A 43 -0.78 -0.84 -14.48
CA LYS A 43 -0.02 -0.14 -13.44
C LYS A 43 -0.78 1.09 -12.92
N ALA A 44 -1.37 1.89 -13.80
CA ALA A 44 -2.13 3.07 -13.41
C ALA A 44 -3.40 2.71 -12.62
N GLU A 45 -4.15 1.68 -13.03
CA GLU A 45 -5.29 1.15 -12.29
C GLU A 45 -4.88 0.70 -10.88
N HIS A 46 -3.81 -0.08 -10.78
CA HIS A 46 -3.30 -0.56 -9.50
C HIS A 46 -2.82 0.58 -8.60
N GLN A 47 -2.11 1.57 -9.14
CA GLN A 47 -1.68 2.75 -8.38
C GLN A 47 -2.86 3.52 -7.79
N ARG A 48 -3.96 3.67 -8.54
CA ARG A 48 -5.18 4.30 -8.01
C ARG A 48 -5.77 3.52 -6.85
N LEU A 49 -5.86 2.19 -7.00
CA LEU A 49 -6.35 1.31 -5.93
C LEU A 49 -5.47 1.35 -4.69
N LEU A 50 -4.15 1.39 -4.85
CA LEU A 50 -3.21 1.54 -3.74
C LEU A 50 -3.43 2.85 -3.00
N ILE A 51 -3.50 3.99 -3.71
CA ILE A 51 -3.73 5.30 -3.10
C ILE A 51 -5.06 5.33 -2.33
N GLU A 52 -6.11 4.75 -2.91
CA GLU A 52 -7.40 4.67 -2.24
C GLU A 52 -7.32 3.80 -0.98
N GLN A 53 -6.63 2.66 -1.06
CA GLN A 53 -6.51 1.74 0.06
C GLN A 53 -5.62 2.30 1.18
N THR A 54 -4.53 2.99 0.85
CA THR A 54 -3.66 3.66 1.83
C THR A 54 -4.43 4.76 2.55
N ALA A 55 -5.15 5.61 1.81
CA ALA A 55 -5.99 6.66 2.41
C ALA A 55 -7.09 6.09 3.31
N LYS A 56 -7.70 4.95 2.95
CA LYS A 56 -8.66 4.24 3.83
C LYS A 56 -7.99 3.70 5.09
N ASN A 57 -6.79 3.13 4.95
CA ASN A 57 -6.05 2.59 6.08
C ASN A 57 -5.61 3.70 7.05
N GLU A 58 -5.16 4.85 6.53
CA GLU A 58 -4.81 6.05 7.31
C GLU A 58 -6.01 6.56 8.11
N ARG A 59 -7.15 6.79 7.46
CA ARG A 59 -8.38 7.22 8.16
C ARG A 59 -8.82 6.23 9.23
N ALA A 60 -8.72 4.93 8.96
CA ALA A 60 -9.08 3.91 9.94
C ALA A 60 -8.09 3.85 11.13
N ALA A 61 -6.81 4.20 10.92
CA ALA A 61 -5.84 4.36 12.00
C ALA A 61 -6.16 5.62 12.83
N GLU A 62 -6.44 6.76 12.19
CA GLU A 62 -6.86 8.00 12.85
C GLU A 62 -8.12 7.78 13.70
N ASP A 63 -9.14 7.10 13.16
CA ASP A 63 -10.37 6.77 13.88
C ASP A 63 -10.11 5.86 15.09
N LEU A 64 -9.16 4.93 14.97
CA LEU A 64 -8.77 4.05 16.07
C LEU A 64 -8.08 4.85 17.18
N GLU A 65 -7.14 5.71 16.83
CA GLU A 65 -6.42 6.57 17.77
C GLU A 65 -7.37 7.57 18.46
N ALA A 66 -8.31 8.16 17.72
CA ALA A 66 -9.32 9.07 18.28
C ALA A 66 -10.19 8.39 19.34
N ARG A 67 -10.65 7.15 19.08
CA ARG A 67 -11.40 6.36 20.07
C ARG A 67 -10.56 6.01 21.29
N GLN A 68 -9.28 5.68 21.09
CA GLN A 68 -8.36 5.38 22.18
C GLN A 68 -8.14 6.60 23.09
N LEU A 69 -7.99 7.78 22.48
CA LEU A 69 -7.88 9.03 23.21
C LEU A 69 -9.16 9.35 23.99
N GLU A 70 -10.34 9.14 23.38
CA GLU A 70 -11.63 9.33 24.05
C GLU A 70 -11.77 8.41 25.29
N GLU A 71 -11.36 7.15 25.18
CA GLU A 71 -11.31 6.22 26.30
C GLU A 71 -10.37 6.68 27.42
N GLU A 72 -9.18 7.19 27.06
CA GLU A 72 -8.22 7.74 28.02
C GLU A 72 -8.80 8.98 28.74
N MET A 73 -9.34 9.94 27.98
CA MET A 73 -9.93 11.16 28.52
C MET A 73 -11.09 10.86 29.48
N LYS A 74 -11.94 9.90 29.11
CA LYS A 74 -13.04 9.46 29.98
C LYS A 74 -12.51 8.87 31.28
N MET A 75 -11.49 8.01 31.20
CA MET A 75 -10.88 7.38 32.37
C MET A 75 -10.21 8.41 33.29
N GLU A 76 -9.52 9.41 32.74
CA GLU A 76 -8.94 10.51 33.49
C GLU A 76 -10.02 11.35 34.19
N ALA A 77 -11.12 11.68 33.50
CA ALA A 77 -12.24 12.42 34.09
C ALA A 77 -12.92 11.66 35.24
N GLU A 78 -13.08 10.34 35.11
CA GLU A 78 -13.59 9.45 36.16
C GLU A 78 -12.66 9.45 37.38
N TYR A 79 -11.35 9.32 37.16
CA TYR A 79 -10.37 9.36 38.23
C TYR A 79 -10.34 10.70 38.95
N ASP A 80 -10.35 11.83 38.23
CA ASP A 80 -10.39 13.14 38.85
C ASP A 80 -11.65 13.35 39.71
N LEU A 81 -12.80 12.82 39.28
CA LEU A 81 -14.02 12.83 40.09
C LEU A 81 -13.85 12.01 41.37
N GLU A 82 -13.25 10.82 41.27
CA GLU A 82 -12.92 9.98 42.41
C GLU A 82 -11.96 10.69 43.39
N LYS A 83 -10.90 11.34 42.88
CA LYS A 83 -9.96 12.12 43.73
C LYS A 83 -10.68 13.22 44.48
N ARG A 84 -11.54 13.98 43.80
CA ARG A 84 -12.33 15.06 44.44
C ARG A 84 -13.27 14.50 45.50
N ALA A 85 -13.91 13.37 45.24
CA ALA A 85 -14.81 12.73 46.20
C ALA A 85 -14.08 12.25 47.46
N VAL A 86 -12.90 11.63 47.29
CA VAL A 86 -12.04 11.20 48.41
C VAL A 86 -11.56 12.41 49.22
N MET A 87 -11.12 13.48 48.57
CA MET A 87 -10.69 14.70 49.24
C MET A 87 -11.82 15.37 50.03
N LEU A 88 -13.03 15.43 49.47
CA LEU A 88 -14.20 15.97 50.16
C LEU A 88 -14.56 15.11 51.39
N ARG A 89 -14.52 13.78 51.25
CA ARG A 89 -14.78 12.84 52.34
C ARG A 89 -13.73 12.99 53.45
N LEU A 90 -12.46 13.06 53.10
CA LEU A 90 -11.36 13.29 54.05
C LEU A 90 -11.59 14.58 54.83
N ARG A 91 -11.85 15.70 54.15
CA ARG A 91 -12.14 16.98 54.81
C ARG A 91 -13.33 16.90 55.76
N HIS A 92 -14.39 16.18 55.39
CA HIS A 92 -15.56 15.99 56.26
C HIS A 92 -15.21 15.15 57.49
N MET A 93 -14.45 14.07 57.31
CA MET A 93 -14.01 13.21 58.42
C MET A 93 -13.01 13.91 59.35
N GLU A 94 -12.09 14.71 58.80
CA GLU A 94 -11.19 15.58 59.54
C GLU A 94 -11.99 16.57 60.41
N ALA A 95 -12.93 17.29 59.81
CA ALA A 95 -13.78 18.24 60.52
C ALA A 95 -14.60 17.55 61.62
N TYR A 96 -15.13 16.35 61.35
CA TYR A 96 -15.85 15.56 62.34
C TYR A 96 -14.96 15.13 63.52
N CYS A 97 -13.72 14.71 63.26
CA CYS A 97 -12.80 14.26 64.30
C CYS A 97 -12.14 15.41 65.09
N GLN A 98 -12.06 16.61 64.51
CA GLN A 98 -11.43 17.80 65.12
C GLN A 98 -12.43 18.70 65.86
N ASN A 99 -13.69 18.76 65.42
CA ASN A 99 -14.75 19.58 66.03
C ASN A 99 -15.90 18.68 66.54
N PRO A 100 -15.75 18.03 67.70
CA PRO A 100 -16.76 17.12 68.24
C PRO A 100 -18.05 17.84 68.65
N THR A 101 -18.02 19.15 68.93
CA THR A 101 -19.19 19.90 69.45
C THR A 101 -19.79 20.77 68.34
N PRO A 102 -21.13 20.81 68.14
CA PRO A 102 -21.73 21.83 67.29
C PRO A 102 -21.39 23.23 67.86
N PRO A 103 -21.13 24.25 67.02
CA PRO A 103 -20.94 25.61 67.51
C PRO A 103 -22.18 26.02 68.31
N ALA A 104 -21.99 26.63 69.47
CA ALA A 104 -23.09 27.17 70.26
C ALA A 104 -23.89 28.13 69.37
N THR A 105 -25.15 27.79 69.10
CA THR A 105 -26.10 28.72 68.49
C THR A 105 -26.09 30.00 69.32
N PRO A 106 -26.02 31.19 68.72
CA PRO A 106 -26.16 32.42 69.49
C PRO A 106 -27.54 32.36 70.12
N VAL A 107 -27.56 32.22 71.44
CA VAL A 107 -28.79 32.40 72.22
C VAL A 107 -29.17 33.85 72.00
N ASP A 108 -30.27 34.08 71.28
CA ASP A 108 -30.94 35.38 71.25
C ASP A 108 -31.24 35.75 72.70
N LEU A 109 -30.44 36.67 73.23
CA LEU A 109 -30.68 37.36 74.49
C LEU A 109 -31.90 38.24 74.27
N LEU A 110 -33.12 37.70 74.33
CA LEU A 110 -34.38 38.41 74.58
C LEU A 110 -35.55 37.42 74.46
N GLY A 111 -35.99 36.83 75.57
CA GLY A 111 -37.28 36.12 75.61
C GLY A 111 -37.31 34.96 76.58
N GLY A 112 -37.75 35.22 77.80
CA GLY A 112 -38.05 34.17 78.76
C GLY A 112 -39.13 33.23 78.25
N ARG A 113 -38.77 31.97 78.01
CA ARG A 113 -39.64 30.79 78.11
C ARG A 113 -38.76 29.55 78.20
N SER A 114 -38.90 28.83 79.31
CA SER A 114 -38.32 27.52 79.55
C SER A 114 -38.66 26.60 78.37
N SER A 115 -37.65 26.32 77.54
CA SER A 115 -37.73 25.36 76.46
C SER A 115 -37.19 24.05 77.00
N THR A 116 -38.09 23.10 77.19
CA THR A 116 -37.83 21.72 77.56
C THR A 116 -36.71 21.11 76.70
N ASP A 117 -35.77 20.47 77.40
CA ASP A 117 -34.81 19.47 76.91
C ASP A 117 -34.89 19.12 75.42
N SER A 118 -34.11 19.82 74.61
CA SER A 118 -33.49 19.19 73.44
C SER A 118 -31.99 19.18 73.69
N VAL A 119 -31.56 18.32 74.61
CA VAL A 119 -30.17 17.86 74.70
C VAL A 119 -29.92 17.08 73.41
N LEU A 120 -29.45 17.79 72.38
CA LEU A 120 -28.90 17.14 71.19
C LEU A 120 -27.82 16.16 71.69
N PRO A 121 -27.80 14.89 71.21
CA PRO A 121 -26.81 13.92 71.67
C PRO A 121 -25.40 14.49 71.57
N GLU A 122 -24.66 14.45 72.68
CA GLU A 122 -23.25 14.85 72.71
C GLU A 122 -22.49 13.96 71.72
N ARG A 123 -21.99 14.56 70.65
CA ARG A 123 -21.19 13.89 69.62
C ARG A 123 -19.87 13.45 70.25
N LYS A 124 -19.68 12.14 70.41
CA LYS A 124 -18.42 11.54 70.87
C LYS A 124 -17.71 10.86 69.71
N VAL A 125 -16.54 11.39 69.34
CA VAL A 125 -15.64 10.77 68.37
C VAL A 125 -15.04 9.52 69.02
N THR A 126 -15.10 8.38 68.32
CA THR A 126 -14.61 7.09 68.81
C THR A 126 -13.25 6.73 68.20
N GLU A 127 -12.50 5.81 68.80
CA GLU A 127 -11.25 5.28 68.21
C GLU A 127 -11.47 4.70 66.80
N ARG A 128 -12.66 4.14 66.56
CA ARG A 128 -13.08 3.66 65.24
C ARG A 128 -13.09 4.76 64.20
N ASP A 129 -13.48 5.99 64.56
CA ASP A 129 -13.53 7.13 63.64
C ASP A 129 -12.12 7.57 63.23
N TYR A 130 -11.17 7.60 64.16
CA TYR A 130 -9.76 7.85 63.87
C TYR A 130 -9.14 6.74 63.00
N HIS A 131 -9.50 5.47 63.25
CA HIS A 131 -9.06 4.37 62.41
C HIS A 131 -9.57 4.50 60.96
N ASN A 132 -10.85 4.84 60.80
CA ASN A 132 -11.46 5.08 59.48
C ASN A 132 -10.80 6.27 58.77
N LEU A 133 -10.48 7.35 59.49
CA LEU A 133 -9.76 8.49 58.92
C LEU A 133 -8.35 8.10 58.45
N ALA A 134 -7.61 7.34 59.25
CA ALA A 134 -6.31 6.81 58.87
C ALA A 134 -6.37 5.89 57.64
N GLN A 135 -7.46 5.12 57.50
CA GLN A 135 -7.70 4.32 56.30
C GLN A 135 -7.91 5.19 55.06
N GLN A 136 -8.71 6.25 55.16
CA GLN A 136 -8.96 7.16 54.03
C GLN A 136 -7.68 7.88 53.55
N TYR A 137 -6.76 8.21 54.45
CA TYR A 137 -5.45 8.75 54.04
C TYR A 137 -4.62 7.73 53.25
N ARG A 138 -4.60 6.47 53.70
CA ARG A 138 -3.91 5.40 52.96
C ARG A 138 -4.51 5.22 51.57
N GLU A 139 -5.84 5.25 51.46
CA GLU A 139 -6.55 5.16 50.17
C GLU A 139 -6.16 6.32 49.25
N ARG A 140 -6.12 7.56 49.75
CA ARG A 140 -5.64 8.73 48.98
C ARG A 140 -4.20 8.55 48.50
N ASP A 141 -3.30 8.10 49.36
CA ASP A 141 -1.87 8.04 49.05
C ASP A 141 -1.54 7.00 47.97
N ILE A 142 -2.30 5.89 47.91
CA ILE A 142 -2.13 4.87 46.85
C ILE A 142 -2.88 5.21 45.57
N MET A 143 -3.89 6.07 45.64
CA MET A 143 -4.84 6.34 44.55
C MET A 143 -4.15 6.78 43.26
N ASP A 144 -3.21 7.74 43.34
CA ASP A 144 -2.50 8.25 42.17
C ASP A 144 -1.68 7.15 41.47
N THR A 145 -1.05 6.28 42.24
CA THR A 145 -0.27 5.15 41.71
C THR A 145 -1.18 4.11 41.04
N LEU A 146 -2.34 3.84 41.64
CA LEU A 146 -3.35 2.92 41.09
C LEU A 146 -3.92 3.45 39.77
N HIS A 147 -4.35 4.72 39.75
CA HIS A 147 -4.88 5.38 38.57
C HIS A 147 -3.86 5.40 37.42
N SER A 148 -2.62 5.80 37.72
CA SER A 148 -1.52 5.80 36.74
C SER A 148 -1.22 4.41 36.20
N SER A 149 -1.19 3.39 37.06
CA SER A 149 -1.00 2.00 36.64
C SER A 149 -2.09 1.54 35.67
N LYS A 150 -3.35 1.88 35.95
CA LYS A 150 -4.49 1.49 35.12
C LYS A 150 -4.48 2.19 33.75
N ILE A 151 -4.12 3.47 33.69
CA ILE A 151 -3.90 4.20 32.42
C ILE A 151 -2.76 3.54 31.62
N ASN A 152 -1.64 3.20 32.26
CA ASN A 152 -0.52 2.55 31.58
C ASN A 152 -0.89 1.18 31.00
N VAL A 153 -1.70 0.40 31.71
CA VAL A 153 -2.22 -0.88 31.20
C VAL A 153 -3.15 -0.65 30.00
N LEU A 154 -4.00 0.37 30.04
CA LEU A 154 -4.85 0.75 28.91
C LEU A 154 -4.01 1.12 27.68
N ARG A 155 -3.08 2.06 27.83
CA ARG A 155 -2.13 2.47 26.78
C ARG A 155 -1.35 1.29 26.20
N GLY A 156 -0.92 0.37 27.05
CA GLY A 156 -0.24 -0.85 26.62
C GLY A 156 -1.11 -1.78 25.77
N LYS A 157 -2.42 -1.87 26.06
CA LYS A 157 -3.38 -2.61 25.23
C LYS A 157 -3.67 -1.90 23.92
N GLN A 158 -3.87 -0.59 23.96
CA GLN A 158 -4.13 0.26 22.81
C GLN A 158 -2.96 0.24 21.81
N LYS A 159 -1.72 0.39 22.30
CA LYS A 159 -0.50 0.25 21.49
C LYS A 159 -0.46 -1.09 20.75
N LYS A 160 -0.70 -2.21 21.45
CA LYS A 160 -0.75 -3.54 20.82
C LYS A 160 -1.88 -3.67 19.80
N ALA A 161 -3.01 -2.99 20.01
CA ALA A 161 -4.10 -2.98 19.04
C ALA A 161 -3.72 -2.22 17.77
N VAL A 162 -3.05 -1.07 17.89
CA VAL A 162 -2.52 -0.30 16.75
C VAL A 162 -1.46 -1.10 16.00
N GLU A 163 -0.49 -1.70 16.68
CA GLU A 163 0.55 -2.54 16.05
C GLU A 163 -0.07 -3.66 15.20
N ARG A 164 -1.01 -4.43 15.78
CA ARG A 164 -1.71 -5.50 15.07
C ARG A 164 -2.54 -4.99 13.89
N PHE A 165 -3.16 -3.83 14.03
CA PHE A 165 -3.92 -3.20 12.97
C PHE A 165 -2.99 -2.85 11.80
N LEU A 166 -1.89 -2.16 12.06
CA LEU A 166 -0.90 -1.77 11.05
C LEU A 166 -0.29 -2.99 10.37
N GLU A 167 0.14 -4.01 11.12
CA GLU A 167 0.67 -5.26 10.56
C GLU A 167 -0.33 -5.94 9.61
N LYS A 168 -1.62 -5.94 9.97
CA LYS A 168 -2.66 -6.50 9.12
C LYS A 168 -2.81 -5.68 7.83
N LYS A 169 -2.79 -4.35 7.92
CA LYS A 169 -2.90 -3.45 6.77
C LYS A 169 -1.70 -3.53 5.84
N GLU A 170 -0.51 -3.66 6.38
CA GLU A 170 0.72 -3.87 5.61
C GLU A 170 0.65 -5.17 4.81
N LYS A 171 0.25 -6.28 5.45
CA LYS A 171 0.05 -7.58 4.75
C LYS A 171 -0.99 -7.50 3.63
N GLU A 172 -2.08 -6.76 3.83
CA GLU A 172 -3.10 -6.51 2.80
C GLU A 172 -2.50 -5.77 1.59
N LEU A 173 -1.64 -4.76 1.82
CA LEU A 173 -0.96 -4.02 0.76
C LEU A 173 0.08 -4.88 0.03
N GLU A 174 0.89 -5.66 0.75
CA GLU A 174 1.84 -6.57 0.13
C GLU A 174 1.16 -7.64 -0.74
N LEU A 175 -0.01 -8.15 -0.30
CA LEU A 175 -0.79 -9.09 -1.11
C LEU A 175 -1.22 -8.43 -2.41
N MET A 176 -1.70 -7.18 -2.35
CA MET A 176 -2.08 -6.42 -3.52
C MET A 176 -0.90 -6.25 -4.50
N GLU A 177 0.29 -5.92 -3.99
CA GLU A 177 1.51 -5.79 -4.81
C GLU A 177 1.91 -7.13 -5.45
N ARG A 178 1.78 -8.24 -4.72
CA ARG A 178 2.03 -9.59 -5.26
C ARG A 178 1.06 -9.93 -6.38
N GLU A 179 -0.22 -9.62 -6.23
CA GLU A 179 -1.22 -9.81 -7.29
C GLU A 179 -0.91 -8.94 -8.52
N GLN A 180 -0.52 -7.68 -8.34
CA GLN A 180 -0.08 -6.83 -9.46
C GLN A 180 1.10 -7.45 -10.21
N LYS A 181 2.11 -7.94 -9.49
CA LYS A 181 3.28 -8.60 -10.11
C LYS A 181 2.86 -9.82 -10.92
N LYS A 182 1.91 -10.62 -10.42
CA LYS A 182 1.36 -11.77 -11.16
C LYS A 182 0.63 -11.34 -12.43
N GLU A 183 -0.24 -10.33 -12.35
CA GLU A 183 -0.96 -9.81 -13.51
C GLU A 183 -0.01 -9.29 -14.60
N LEU A 184 1.03 -8.53 -14.21
CA LEU A 184 2.03 -8.04 -15.15
C LEU A 184 2.85 -9.19 -15.77
N ALA A 185 3.16 -10.23 -15.00
CA ALA A 185 3.86 -11.41 -15.50
C ALA A 185 3.00 -12.23 -16.48
N LEU A 186 1.68 -12.29 -16.27
CA LEU A 186 0.76 -12.92 -17.22
C LEU A 186 0.75 -12.17 -18.56
N ILE A 187 0.69 -10.84 -18.52
CA ILE A 187 0.79 -10.00 -19.73
C ILE A 187 2.12 -10.29 -20.44
N ASP A 188 3.24 -10.30 -19.72
CA ASP A 188 4.54 -10.60 -20.32
C ASP A 188 4.58 -11.99 -20.97
N ARG A 189 4.01 -13.00 -20.31
CA ARG A 189 3.96 -14.36 -20.83
C ARG A 189 3.14 -14.43 -22.13
N ASP A 190 1.97 -13.80 -22.14
CA ASP A 190 1.07 -13.85 -23.28
C ASP A 190 1.66 -13.11 -24.49
N PHE A 191 2.31 -11.96 -24.26
CA PHE A 191 3.02 -11.23 -25.33
C PHE A 191 4.31 -11.93 -25.79
N THR A 192 4.99 -12.66 -24.90
CA THR A 192 6.13 -13.50 -25.31
C THR A 192 5.66 -14.58 -26.28
N GLY A 193 4.51 -15.22 -26.02
CA GLY A 193 3.91 -16.18 -26.96
C GLY A 193 3.59 -15.55 -28.31
N GLN A 194 2.96 -14.38 -28.32
CA GLN A 194 2.67 -13.64 -29.55
C GLN A 194 3.93 -13.23 -30.31
N GLU A 195 5.00 -12.82 -29.61
CA GLU A 195 6.29 -12.47 -30.24
C GLU A 195 6.94 -13.71 -30.87
N THR A 196 6.88 -14.88 -30.22
CA THR A 196 7.39 -16.13 -30.82
C THR A 196 6.61 -16.57 -32.05
N ASP A 197 5.28 -16.46 -32.02
CA ASP A 197 4.43 -16.80 -33.16
C ASP A 197 4.65 -15.84 -34.34
N LEU A 198 4.78 -14.54 -34.04
CA LEU A 198 5.10 -13.51 -35.02
C LEU A 198 6.47 -13.76 -35.67
N GLN A 199 7.50 -14.07 -34.87
CA GLN A 199 8.83 -14.40 -35.37
C GLN A 199 8.79 -15.62 -36.30
N LEU A 200 8.10 -16.69 -35.92
CA LEU A 200 7.96 -17.88 -36.76
C LEU A 200 7.27 -17.58 -38.10
N ALA A 201 6.21 -16.76 -38.08
CA ALA A 201 5.51 -16.34 -39.28
C ALA A 201 6.39 -15.47 -40.20
N LEU A 202 7.15 -14.55 -39.62
CA LEU A 202 8.10 -13.70 -40.34
C LEU A 202 9.24 -14.52 -40.95
N ASP A 203 9.79 -15.49 -40.21
CA ASP A 203 10.82 -16.40 -40.68
C ASP A 203 10.35 -17.25 -41.87
N THR A 204 9.12 -17.76 -41.79
CA THR A 204 8.50 -18.50 -42.89
C THR A 204 8.33 -17.61 -44.13
N LYS A 205 7.87 -16.37 -43.95
CA LYS A 205 7.71 -15.41 -45.05
C LYS A 205 9.06 -15.02 -45.66
N ARG A 206 10.07 -14.79 -44.82
CA ARG A 206 11.46 -14.52 -45.22
C ARG A 206 12.01 -15.66 -46.07
N ALA A 207 11.95 -16.89 -45.58
CA ALA A 207 12.47 -18.06 -46.30
C ALA A 207 11.82 -18.21 -47.68
N ARG A 208 10.51 -17.97 -47.78
CA ARG A 208 9.77 -17.97 -49.05
C ARG A 208 10.21 -16.85 -50.00
N LEU A 209 10.42 -15.63 -49.49
CA LEU A 209 10.91 -14.49 -50.28
C LEU A 209 12.31 -14.77 -50.84
N GLU A 210 13.24 -15.22 -49.98
CA GLU A 210 14.60 -15.53 -50.38
C GLU A 210 14.65 -16.69 -51.39
N SER A 211 13.86 -17.73 -51.18
CA SER A 211 13.73 -18.83 -52.16
C SER A 211 13.27 -18.30 -53.51
N ARG A 212 12.25 -17.44 -53.53
CA ARG A 212 11.75 -16.82 -54.76
C ARG A 212 12.81 -15.94 -55.44
N TRP A 213 13.54 -15.11 -54.69
CA TRP A 213 14.60 -14.26 -55.24
C TRP A 213 15.72 -15.10 -55.88
N ARG A 214 16.14 -16.20 -55.23
CA ARG A 214 17.11 -17.15 -55.79
C ARG A 214 16.60 -17.77 -57.08
N THR A 215 15.35 -18.24 -57.11
CA THR A 215 14.74 -18.80 -58.32
C THR A 215 14.63 -17.77 -59.45
N GLN A 216 14.23 -16.52 -59.15
CA GLN A 216 14.16 -15.44 -60.14
C GLN A 216 15.54 -15.12 -60.73
N ALA A 217 16.57 -15.03 -59.88
CA ALA A 217 17.94 -14.79 -60.32
C ALA A 217 18.45 -15.92 -61.24
N LEU A 218 18.17 -17.18 -60.89
CA LEU A 218 18.51 -18.34 -61.72
C LEU A 218 17.78 -18.29 -63.08
N VAL A 219 16.47 -18.05 -63.08
CA VAL A 219 15.67 -17.95 -64.31
C VAL A 219 16.16 -16.81 -65.20
N ALA A 220 16.37 -15.61 -64.66
CA ALA A 220 16.85 -14.47 -65.44
C ALA A 220 18.25 -14.73 -66.03
N ARG A 221 19.14 -15.36 -65.25
CA ARG A 221 20.46 -15.77 -65.74
C ARG A 221 20.35 -16.76 -66.90
N THR A 222 19.58 -17.85 -66.73
CA THR A 222 19.43 -18.85 -67.79
C THR A 222 18.85 -18.24 -69.07
N LYS A 223 17.88 -17.32 -68.95
CA LYS A 223 17.34 -16.57 -70.10
C LYS A 223 18.40 -15.72 -70.80
N ALA A 224 19.19 -14.96 -70.05
CA ALA A 224 20.27 -14.14 -70.59
C ALA A 224 21.36 -14.99 -71.29
N GLU A 225 21.70 -16.15 -70.72
CA GLU A 225 22.65 -17.11 -71.30
C GLU A 225 22.11 -17.70 -72.61
N THR A 226 20.83 -18.08 -72.66
CA THR A 226 20.20 -18.57 -73.90
C THR A 226 20.11 -17.52 -75.00
N ALA A 227 19.87 -16.25 -74.65
CA ALA A 227 19.71 -15.17 -75.63
C ALA A 227 21.05 -14.69 -76.22
N THR A 228 22.10 -14.63 -75.40
CA THR A 228 23.42 -14.14 -75.83
C THR A 228 24.40 -15.25 -76.24
N GLY A 229 24.13 -16.51 -75.90
CA GLY A 229 25.05 -17.63 -76.09
C GLY A 229 26.29 -17.59 -75.19
N LEU A 230 26.40 -16.59 -74.30
CA LEU A 230 27.52 -16.40 -73.38
C LEU A 230 27.12 -16.84 -71.97
N LYS A 231 28.05 -17.44 -71.23
CA LYS A 231 27.85 -17.75 -69.81
C LYS A 231 27.88 -16.48 -68.98
N HIS A 232 26.89 -16.29 -68.10
CA HIS A 232 26.80 -15.16 -67.18
C HIS A 232 27.17 -15.59 -65.76
N ALA A 233 27.73 -14.68 -64.96
CA ALA A 233 28.02 -14.95 -63.56
C ALA A 233 26.71 -15.05 -62.74
N PRO A 234 26.67 -15.87 -61.68
CA PRO A 234 25.54 -15.88 -60.76
C PRO A 234 25.40 -14.53 -60.05
N LEU A 235 24.17 -14.01 -59.99
CA LEU A 235 23.83 -12.86 -59.15
C LEU A 235 24.04 -13.24 -57.68
N ALA A 236 24.58 -12.32 -56.88
CA ALA A 236 24.73 -12.51 -55.44
C ALA A 236 23.35 -12.76 -54.79
N ASP A 237 23.27 -13.63 -53.79
CA ASP A 237 22.01 -13.88 -53.10
C ASP A 237 21.50 -12.60 -52.39
N VAL A 238 20.20 -12.32 -52.53
CA VAL A 238 19.53 -11.35 -51.64
C VAL A 238 19.08 -12.10 -50.41
N VAL A 239 19.62 -11.70 -49.25
CA VAL A 239 19.27 -12.28 -47.96
C VAL A 239 18.63 -11.19 -47.11
N ALA A 240 17.49 -11.48 -46.51
CA ALA A 240 16.74 -10.57 -45.65
C ALA A 240 17.09 -10.80 -44.17
N ILE A 241 18.38 -10.91 -43.88
CA ILE A 241 18.92 -10.79 -42.53
C ILE A 241 19.22 -9.31 -42.33
N ASP A 242 18.83 -8.80 -41.17
CA ASP A 242 19.23 -7.47 -40.73
C ASP A 242 20.74 -7.51 -40.43
N ASP A 243 21.54 -6.68 -41.08
CA ASP A 243 23.02 -6.70 -40.93
C ASP A 243 23.46 -6.46 -39.46
N ALA A 244 22.56 -5.92 -38.64
CA ALA A 244 22.68 -5.79 -37.18
C ALA A 244 22.57 -7.15 -36.44
N GLU A 245 21.66 -8.06 -36.84
CA GLU A 245 21.56 -9.39 -36.24
C GLU A 245 22.70 -10.31 -36.68
N ALA A 246 23.21 -10.16 -37.91
CA ALA A 246 24.36 -10.90 -38.41
C ALA A 246 25.65 -10.59 -37.61
N SER A 247 25.75 -9.37 -37.07
CA SER A 247 26.86 -8.92 -36.23
C SER A 247 26.72 -9.38 -34.78
N SER A 248 25.49 -9.48 -34.26
CA SER A 248 25.24 -9.91 -32.87
C SER A 248 25.35 -11.42 -32.65
N ARG A 249 25.26 -12.25 -33.71
CA ARG A 249 25.45 -13.72 -33.63
C ARG A 249 26.90 -14.19 -33.81
N ARG A 250 27.86 -13.26 -33.99
CA ARG A 250 29.29 -13.54 -34.16
C ARG A 250 30.15 -13.26 -32.91
N VAL A 251 29.53 -13.06 -31.74
CA VAL A 251 30.22 -12.87 -30.46
C VAL A 251 29.81 -13.96 -29.49
#